data_AF-A0A0N4YVH9-F1
#
_entry.id   AF-A0A0N4YVH9-F1
#
_cell.length_a   1.000
_cell.length_b   1.000
_cell.length_c   1.000
_cell.angle_alpha   90.00
_cell.angle_beta   90.00
_cell.angle_gamma   90.00
#
_symmetry.space_group_name_H-M   'P 1'
#
loop_
_entity.id
_entity.type
_entity.pdbx_description
1 polymer ?
#
loop_
_entity_poly.entity_id
_entity_poly.type
_entity_poly.pdbx_seq_one_letter_code
_entity_poly.pdbx_strand_id
1 'polypeptide(L)'
;MFWDVCVYSHLAISLNRLIAIALPYQAAFLLTLKKTFIVVGIAWFLGFCHIIAYFWTDTCYVFYESSVWAWTFADTYCGYIISIYFDCYTSLIVLVAILVLDCSTLIKLRLTNKAIQQKTATTTNAATQRKRRKTEVRFFWQTVCQNITFFYELSNFYYITTLSTNHWYVFFTSTFAWEICHALDG
;
A
#
# COMPACT_ATOMS: atom_id res chain seq x y z
N MET A 1 12.61 5.94 1.66
CA MET A 1 12.95 4.52 1.93
C MET A 1 11.81 3.75 2.56
N PHE A 2 11.54 3.92 3.87
CA PHE A 2 10.56 3.09 4.57
C PHE A 2 9.16 3.24 3.97
N TRP A 3 8.82 4.48 3.60
CA TRP A 3 7.64 4.79 2.80
C TRP A 3 7.58 3.97 1.50
N ASP A 4 8.57 4.12 0.62
CA ASP A 4 8.61 3.41 -0.67
C ASP A 4 8.52 1.88 -0.52
N VAL A 5 9.25 1.33 0.46
CA VAL A 5 9.22 -0.11 0.77
C VAL A 5 7.82 -0.51 1.25
N CYS A 6 7.15 0.32 2.06
CA CYS A 6 5.77 0.08 2.47
C CYS A 6 4.83 0.05 1.25
N VAL A 7 4.92 1.04 0.37
CA VAL A 7 4.12 1.13 -0.88
C VAL A 7 4.28 -0.12 -1.75
N TYR A 8 5.53 -0.55 -2.00
CA TYR A 8 5.79 -1.77 -2.77
C TYR A 8 5.37 -3.05 -2.05
N SER A 9 5.41 -3.07 -0.71
CA SER A 9 4.93 -4.20 0.08
C SER A 9 3.42 -4.34 0.00
N HIS A 10 2.67 -3.25 0.04
CA HIS A 10 1.22 -3.25 -0.19
C HIS A 10 0.86 -3.81 -1.58
N LEU A 11 1.60 -3.41 -2.61
CA LEU A 11 1.44 -3.97 -3.96
C LEU A 11 1.69 -5.48 -4.00
N ALA A 12 2.77 -5.94 -3.35
CA ALA A 12 3.11 -7.35 -3.25
C ALA A 12 2.02 -8.15 -2.51
N ILE A 13 1.45 -7.60 -1.44
CA ILE A 13 0.36 -8.22 -0.67
C ILE A 13 -0.91 -8.35 -1.52
N SER A 14 -1.31 -7.31 -2.26
CA SER A 14 -2.47 -7.36 -3.16
C SER A 14 -2.28 -8.38 -4.29
N LEU A 15 -1.08 -8.46 -4.87
CA LEU A 15 -0.77 -9.47 -5.89
C LEU A 15 -0.81 -10.90 -5.32
N ASN A 16 -0.18 -11.11 -4.16
CA ASN A 16 -0.18 -12.39 -3.46
C ASN A 16 -1.62 -12.88 -3.20
N ARG A 17 -2.51 -11.97 -2.80
CA ARG A 17 -3.91 -12.29 -2.57
C ARG A 17 -4.67 -12.63 -3.84
N LEU A 18 -4.48 -11.86 -4.92
CA LEU A 18 -5.11 -12.15 -6.19
C LEU A 18 -4.71 -13.55 -6.67
N ILE A 19 -3.42 -13.92 -6.58
CA ILE A 19 -2.93 -15.25 -6.93
C ILE A 19 -3.58 -16.33 -6.05
N ALA A 20 -3.63 -16.11 -4.74
CA ALA A 20 -4.21 -17.06 -3.79
C ALA A 20 -5.71 -17.34 -4.07
N ILE A 21 -6.48 -16.30 -4.42
CA ILE A 21 -7.93 -16.40 -4.62
C ILE A 21 -8.31 -16.78 -6.06
N ALA A 22 -7.62 -16.24 -7.06
CA ALA A 22 -7.93 -16.48 -8.47
C ALA A 22 -7.35 -17.80 -8.99
N LEU A 23 -6.20 -18.23 -8.46
CA LEU A 23 -5.45 -19.40 -8.96
C LEU A 23 -5.08 -20.37 -7.82
N PRO A 24 -6.06 -20.94 -7.10
CA PRO A 24 -5.79 -21.75 -5.90
C PRO A 24 -4.89 -22.96 -6.14
N TYR A 25 -4.94 -23.56 -7.33
CA TYR A 25 -4.09 -24.71 -7.69
C TYR A 25 -2.63 -24.31 -7.98
N GLN A 26 -2.42 -23.13 -8.58
CA GLN A 26 -1.08 -22.63 -8.89
C GLN A 26 -0.47 -21.85 -7.72
N ALA A 27 -1.29 -21.36 -6.79
CA ALA A 27 -0.87 -20.63 -5.61
C ALA A 27 0.17 -21.41 -4.78
N ALA A 28 0.03 -22.74 -4.64
CA ALA A 28 0.99 -23.56 -3.92
C ALA A 28 2.40 -23.57 -4.55
N PHE A 29 2.50 -23.37 -5.88
CA PHE A 29 3.76 -23.30 -6.60
C PHE A 29 4.30 -21.87 -6.75
N LEU A 30 3.40 -20.88 -6.81
CA LEU A 30 3.77 -19.47 -6.98
C LEU A 30 4.12 -18.79 -5.65
N LEU A 31 3.41 -19.11 -4.56
CA LEU A 31 3.54 -18.46 -3.25
C LEU A 31 4.47 -19.25 -2.31
N THR A 32 5.63 -19.64 -2.83
CA THR A 32 6.65 -20.34 -2.03
C THR A 32 7.48 -19.35 -1.23
N LEU A 33 7.97 -19.77 -0.06
CA LEU A 33 8.81 -18.94 0.83
C LEU A 33 9.99 -18.28 0.09
N LYS A 34 10.70 -19.04 -0.75
CA LYS A 34 11.84 -18.54 -1.54
C LYS A 34 11.42 -17.40 -2.48
N LYS A 35 10.28 -17.52 -3.17
CA LYS A 35 9.77 -16.49 -4.07
C LYS A 35 9.30 -15.25 -3.30
N THR A 36 8.66 -15.44 -2.14
CA THR A 36 8.27 -14.31 -1.27
C THR A 36 9.48 -13.53 -0.79
N PHE A 37 10.57 -14.20 -0.38
CA PHE A 37 11.82 -13.51 -0.03
C PHE A 37 12.41 -12.70 -1.20
N ILE A 38 12.34 -13.22 -2.43
CA ILE A 38 12.77 -12.48 -3.63
C ILE A 38 11.91 -11.22 -3.83
N VAL A 39 10.58 -11.33 -3.70
CA VAL A 39 9.67 -10.18 -3.83
C VAL A 39 9.95 -9.10 -2.78
N VAL A 40 10.16 -9.50 -1.52
CA VAL A 40 10.55 -8.58 -0.45
C VAL A 40 11.91 -7.94 -0.76
N GLY A 41 12.89 -8.73 -1.21
CA GLY A 41 14.19 -8.21 -1.61
C GLY A 41 14.11 -7.18 -2.74
N ILE A 42 13.23 -7.39 -3.72
CA ILE A 42 12.96 -6.42 -4.80
C ILE A 42 12.35 -5.13 -4.23
N ALA A 43 11.37 -5.23 -3.34
CA ALA A 43 10.76 -4.05 -2.72
C ALA A 43 11.79 -3.19 -1.95
N TRP A 44 12.67 -3.83 -1.18
CA TRP A 44 13.76 -3.15 -0.49
C TRP A 44 14.79 -2.55 -1.44
N PHE A 45 15.16 -3.27 -2.50
CA PHE A 45 16.07 -2.76 -3.52
C PHE A 45 15.51 -1.51 -4.21
N LEU A 46 14.23 -1.53 -4.61
CA LEU A 46 13.57 -0.36 -5.20
C LEU A 46 13.51 0.81 -4.22
N GLY A 47 13.20 0.55 -2.95
CA GLY A 47 13.21 1.56 -1.90
C GLY A 47 14.59 2.15 -1.66
N PHE A 48 15.67 1.35 -1.78
CA PHE A 48 17.04 1.84 -1.72
C PHE A 48 17.40 2.71 -2.92
N CYS A 49 16.97 2.32 -4.13
CA CYS A 49 17.17 3.13 -5.34
C CYS A 49 16.54 4.53 -5.22
N HIS A 50 15.37 4.66 -4.59
CA HIS A 50 14.72 5.94 -4.34
C HIS A 50 15.54 6.85 -3.42
N ILE A 51 16.34 6.28 -2.50
CA ILE A 51 17.19 7.08 -1.60
C ILE A 51 18.35 7.72 -2.35
N ILE A 52 18.82 7.13 -3.47
CA ILE A 52 20.08 7.53 -4.10
C ILE A 52 20.10 9.03 -4.43
N ALA A 53 18.96 9.61 -4.80
CA ALA A 53 18.85 11.03 -5.09
C ALA A 53 19.19 11.92 -3.88
N TYR A 54 18.93 11.47 -2.65
CA TYR A 54 19.23 12.22 -1.42
C TYR A 54 20.71 12.26 -1.06
N PHE A 55 21.60 11.50 -1.74
CA PHE A 55 23.04 11.66 -1.55
C PHE A 55 23.56 13.02 -2.07
N TRP A 56 22.83 13.69 -2.97
CA TRP A 56 23.11 15.07 -3.36
C TRP A 56 22.56 16.06 -2.33
N THR A 57 23.20 16.09 -1.16
CA THR A 57 22.75 16.85 0.01
C THR A 57 22.56 18.34 -0.24
N ASP A 58 23.26 18.92 -1.22
CA ASP A 58 23.20 20.35 -1.52
C ASP A 58 21.91 20.76 -2.25
N THR A 59 21.26 19.82 -2.93
CA THR A 59 20.09 20.11 -3.77
C THR A 59 18.88 19.23 -3.47
N CYS A 60 19.08 18.03 -2.94
CA CYS A 60 18.07 17.00 -2.81
C CYS A 60 17.90 16.63 -1.33
N TYR A 61 17.13 17.40 -0.58
CA TYR A 61 16.90 17.15 0.84
C TYR A 61 15.45 17.37 1.26
N VAL A 62 15.05 16.70 2.33
CA VAL A 62 13.79 16.96 3.06
C VAL A 62 14.17 17.64 4.37
N PHE A 63 13.43 18.67 4.74
CA PHE A 63 13.67 19.40 5.98
C PHE A 63 12.35 19.71 6.68
N TYR A 64 12.42 19.96 7.98
CA TYR A 64 11.25 20.37 8.76
C TYR A 64 11.14 21.89 8.72
N GLU A 65 10.06 22.38 8.11
CA GLU A 65 9.77 23.80 8.01
C GLU A 65 8.99 24.25 9.26
N SER A 66 9.68 24.92 10.19
CA SER A 66 9.11 25.34 11.48
C SER A 66 8.04 26.44 11.36
N SER A 67 7.92 27.09 10.20
CA SER A 67 6.88 28.10 9.96
C SER A 67 5.50 27.46 9.71
N VAL A 68 5.43 26.30 9.07
CA VAL A 68 4.16 25.60 8.76
C VAL A 68 3.96 24.29 9.52
N TRP A 69 4.95 23.87 10.31
CA TRP A 69 4.94 22.63 11.12
C TRP A 69 4.81 21.35 10.29
N ALA A 70 5.50 21.30 9.15
CA ALA A 70 5.48 20.17 8.23
C ALA A 70 6.86 19.83 7.69
N TRP A 71 7.03 18.57 7.27
CA TRP A 71 8.17 18.13 6.48
C TRP A 71 7.95 18.52 5.02
N THR A 72 8.93 19.23 4.43
CA THR A 72 8.84 19.72 3.05
C THR A 72 10.10 19.34 2.28
N PHE A 73 9.96 19.24 0.95
CA PHE A 73 11.08 19.02 0.05
C PHE A 73 11.77 20.36 -0.26
N ALA A 74 13.08 20.32 -0.50
CA ALA A 74 13.86 21.49 -0.92
C ALA A 74 13.23 22.19 -2.14
N ASP A 75 13.15 23.52 -2.13
CA ASP A 75 12.67 24.33 -3.26
C ASP A 75 13.76 24.47 -4.33
N THR A 76 14.18 23.33 -4.86
CA THR A 76 15.17 23.20 -5.94
C THR A 76 14.57 22.34 -7.04
N TYR A 77 15.19 22.37 -8.22
CA TYR A 77 14.80 21.47 -9.31
C TYR A 77 14.82 20.00 -8.88
N CYS A 78 15.82 19.58 -8.10
CA CYS A 78 15.89 18.20 -7.61
C CYS A 78 14.78 17.88 -6.61
N GLY A 79 14.51 18.77 -5.65
CA GLY A 79 13.45 18.57 -4.66
C GLY A 79 12.07 18.45 -5.31
N TYR A 80 11.80 19.25 -6.35
CA TYR A 80 10.58 19.13 -7.15
C TYR A 80 10.48 17.79 -7.87
N ILE A 81 11.57 17.33 -8.51
CA ILE A 81 11.59 16.03 -9.19
C ILE A 81 11.31 14.89 -8.21
N ILE A 82 11.93 14.91 -7.03
CA ILE A 82 11.72 13.90 -6.00
C ILE A 82 10.28 13.92 -5.49
N SER A 83 9.78 15.09 -5.09
CA SER A 83 8.43 15.21 -4.54
C SER A 83 7.35 14.78 -5.54
N ILE A 84 7.41 15.28 -6.77
CA ILE A 84 6.33 15.04 -7.74
C ILE A 84 6.45 13.67 -8.42
N TYR A 85 7.64 13.32 -8.92
CA TYR A 85 7.78 12.12 -9.74
C TYR A 85 8.06 10.88 -8.90
N PHE A 86 9.03 10.97 -7.99
CA PHE A 86 9.45 9.80 -7.19
C PHE A 86 8.51 9.53 -6.03
N ASP A 87 7.94 10.54 -5.38
CA ASP A 87 7.02 10.34 -4.27
C ASP A 87 5.55 10.32 -4.74
N CYS A 88 5.03 11.44 -5.24
CA CYS A 88 3.59 11.58 -5.58
C CYS A 88 3.14 10.62 -6.69
N TYR A 89 3.72 10.72 -7.90
CA TYR A 89 3.27 9.93 -9.05
C TYR A 89 3.54 8.45 -8.89
N THR A 90 4.68 8.07 -8.34
CA THR A 90 4.99 6.65 -8.09
C THR A 90 4.01 6.05 -7.07
N SER A 91 3.75 6.75 -5.96
CA SER A 91 2.77 6.30 -4.96
C SER A 91 1.35 6.22 -5.54
N LEU A 92 0.95 7.19 -6.36
CA LEU A 92 -0.36 7.21 -7.01
C LEU A 92 -0.52 6.06 -8.02
N ILE A 93 0.47 5.81 -8.87
CA ILE A 93 0.44 4.71 -9.84
C ILE A 93 0.34 3.36 -9.11
N VAL A 94 1.14 3.17 -8.05
CA VAL A 94 1.09 1.94 -7.27
C VAL A 94 -0.25 1.79 -6.56
N LEU A 95 -0.81 2.85 -5.98
CA LEU A 95 -2.14 2.84 -5.39
C LEU A 95 -3.21 2.43 -6.40
N VAL A 96 -3.20 3.01 -7.61
CA VAL A 96 -4.15 2.63 -8.67
C VAL A 96 -4.00 1.16 -9.03
N ALA A 97 -2.77 0.66 -9.16
CA ALA A 97 -2.51 -0.76 -9.41
C ALA A 97 -3.07 -1.65 -8.28
N ILE A 98 -2.86 -1.28 -7.02
CA ILE A 98 -3.40 -1.95 -5.84
C ILE A 98 -4.93 -2.01 -5.90
N LEU A 99 -5.60 -0.87 -6.17
CA LEU A 99 -7.06 -0.81 -6.26
C LEU A 99 -7.61 -1.70 -7.37
N VAL A 100 -6.93 -1.78 -8.51
CA VAL A 100 -7.31 -2.68 -9.62
C VAL A 100 -7.16 -4.15 -9.21
N LEU A 101 -6.05 -4.51 -8.56
CA LEU A 101 -5.81 -5.87 -8.06
C LEU A 101 -6.83 -6.28 -7.00
N ASP A 102 -7.13 -5.39 -6.07
CA ASP A 102 -8.10 -5.63 -4.99
C ASP A 102 -9.53 -5.73 -5.52
N CYS A 103 -9.93 -4.86 -6.47
CA CYS A 103 -11.21 -4.97 -7.18
C CYS A 103 -11.33 -6.32 -7.90
N SER A 104 -10.28 -6.70 -8.64
CA SER A 104 -10.23 -7.99 -9.35
C SER A 104 -10.36 -9.17 -8.40
N THR A 105 -9.67 -9.09 -7.26
CA THR A 105 -9.71 -10.09 -6.18
C THR A 105 -11.13 -10.18 -5.59
N LEU A 106 -11.78 -9.05 -5.31
CA LEU A 106 -13.12 -9.00 -4.76
C LEU A 106 -14.15 -9.61 -5.72
N ILE A 107 -14.04 -9.31 -7.02
CA ILE A 107 -14.91 -9.88 -8.06
C ILE A 107 -14.74 -11.40 -8.10
N LYS A 108 -13.50 -11.89 -8.18
CA LYS A 108 -13.21 -13.34 -8.19
C LYS A 108 -13.69 -14.03 -6.92
N LEU A 109 -13.47 -13.42 -5.76
CA LEU A 109 -13.96 -13.91 -4.47
C LEU A 109 -15.49 -14.04 -4.50
N ARG A 110 -16.22 -13.00 -4.92
CA ARG A 110 -17.70 -13.03 -5.00
C ARG A 110 -18.21 -14.09 -5.97
N LEU A 111 -17.59 -14.25 -7.13
CA LEU A 111 -17.97 -15.28 -8.11
C LEU A 111 -17.76 -16.69 -7.55
N THR A 112 -16.59 -16.95 -6.95
CA THR A 112 -16.29 -18.22 -6.28
C THR A 112 -17.19 -18.45 -5.06
N ASN A 113 -17.65 -17.38 -4.37
CA ASN A 113 -18.62 -17.47 -3.27
C ASN A 113 -19.96 -18.00 -3.77
N LYS A 114 -20.50 -17.40 -4.83
CA LYS A 114 -21.77 -17.81 -5.42
C LYS A 114 -21.72 -19.24 -5.95
N ALA A 115 -20.67 -19.61 -6.69
CA ALA A 115 -20.52 -20.94 -7.27
C ALA A 115 -20.41 -22.07 -6.22
N ILE A 116 -19.76 -21.80 -5.09
CA ILE A 116 -19.63 -22.78 -4.00
C ILE A 116 -20.92 -22.88 -3.19
N GLN A 117 -21.60 -21.77 -2.89
CA GLN A 117 -22.90 -21.81 -2.19
C GLN A 117 -23.91 -22.69 -2.92
N GLN A 118 -23.90 -22.67 -4.26
CA GLN A 118 -24.73 -23.54 -5.10
C GLN A 118 -24.34 -25.04 -5.02
N LYS A 119 -23.07 -25.36 -4.73
CA LYS A 119 -22.52 -26.73 -4.66
C LYS A 119 -22.47 -27.33 -3.24
N THR A 120 -22.74 -26.55 -2.19
CA THR A 120 -22.50 -26.95 -0.78
C THR A 120 -23.59 -27.87 -0.19
N ALA A 121 -24.63 -28.22 -0.95
CA ALA A 121 -25.68 -29.13 -0.49
C ALA A 121 -25.19 -30.59 -0.27
N THR A 122 -23.96 -30.96 -0.67
CA THR A 122 -23.60 -32.37 -0.87
C THR A 122 -22.24 -32.84 -0.33
N THR A 123 -21.50 -32.09 0.52
CA THR A 123 -20.13 -32.53 0.90
C THR A 123 -19.72 -32.30 2.36
N THR A 124 -19.15 -33.35 2.97
CA THR A 124 -18.67 -33.48 4.37
C THR A 124 -17.50 -32.55 4.76
N ASN A 125 -16.80 -31.94 3.79
CA ASN A 125 -15.67 -31.01 4.03
C ASN A 125 -16.05 -29.51 4.03
N ALA A 126 -17.34 -29.19 3.99
CA ALA A 126 -17.84 -27.82 3.87
C ALA A 126 -17.45 -26.90 5.04
N ALA A 127 -17.37 -27.44 6.27
CA ALA A 127 -17.06 -26.65 7.47
C ALA A 127 -15.61 -26.11 7.46
N THR A 128 -14.63 -26.94 7.09
CA THR A 128 -13.21 -26.56 7.02
C THR A 128 -12.94 -25.53 5.92
N GLN A 129 -13.55 -25.72 4.74
CA GLN A 129 -13.47 -24.73 3.65
C GLN A 129 -14.11 -23.39 4.03
N ARG A 130 -15.27 -23.41 4.72
CA ARG A 130 -15.94 -22.19 5.20
C ARG A 130 -15.08 -21.42 6.21
N LYS A 131 -14.38 -22.11 7.11
CA LYS A 131 -13.49 -21.47 8.10
C LYS A 131 -12.30 -20.79 7.42
N ARG A 132 -11.58 -21.50 6.54
CA ARG A 132 -10.44 -20.95 5.77
C ARG A 132 -10.84 -19.69 5.00
N ARG A 133 -12.00 -19.74 4.35
CA ARG A 133 -12.54 -18.62 3.59
C ARG A 133 -12.92 -17.41 4.45
N LYS A 134 -13.50 -17.63 5.64
CA LYS A 134 -13.82 -16.53 6.57
C LYS A 134 -12.54 -15.79 6.97
N THR A 135 -11.45 -16.52 7.18
CA THR A 135 -10.14 -15.94 7.42
C THR A 135 -9.62 -15.14 6.22
N GLU A 136 -9.74 -15.68 5.00
CA GLU A 136 -9.35 -14.99 3.76
C GLU A 136 -10.15 -13.68 3.55
N VAL A 137 -11.46 -13.68 3.82
CA VAL A 137 -12.31 -12.48 3.77
C VAL A 137 -11.90 -11.45 4.83
N ARG A 138 -11.55 -11.89 6.04
CA ARG A 138 -11.09 -10.99 7.11
C ARG A 138 -9.78 -10.30 6.71
N PHE A 139 -8.81 -11.05 6.20
CA PHE A 139 -7.56 -10.49 5.70
C PHE A 139 -7.79 -9.57 4.50
N PHE A 140 -8.78 -9.88 3.65
CA PHE A 140 -9.18 -8.95 2.59
C PHE A 140 -9.61 -7.60 3.15
N TRP A 141 -10.50 -7.61 4.14
CA TRP A 141 -11.01 -6.37 4.76
C TRP A 141 -9.92 -5.58 5.48
N GLN A 142 -9.00 -6.27 6.16
CA GLN A 142 -7.84 -5.64 6.80
C GLN A 142 -7.06 -4.78 5.80
N THR A 143 -6.73 -5.31 4.62
CA THR A 143 -5.97 -4.55 3.62
C THR A 143 -6.80 -3.52 2.88
N VAL A 144 -8.12 -3.69 2.76
CA VAL A 144 -8.97 -2.58 2.29
C VAL A 144 -8.87 -1.40 3.25
N CYS A 145 -8.90 -1.65 4.56
CA CYS A 145 -8.69 -0.60 5.56
C CYS A 145 -7.29 0.03 5.42
N GLN A 146 -6.24 -0.78 5.28
CA GLN A 146 -4.87 -0.26 5.06
C GLN A 146 -4.77 0.61 3.80
N ASN A 147 -5.37 0.18 2.67
CA ASN A 147 -5.39 0.94 1.42
C ASN A 147 -6.17 2.25 1.53
N ILE A 148 -7.23 2.30 2.35
CA ILE A 148 -7.96 3.54 2.64
C ILE A 148 -7.07 4.49 3.45
N THR A 149 -6.36 3.99 4.47
CA THR A 149 -5.42 4.80 5.26
C THR A 149 -4.32 5.36 4.38
N PHE A 150 -3.75 4.54 3.50
CA PHE A 150 -2.72 4.95 2.55
C PHE A 150 -3.21 6.03 1.56
N PHE A 151 -4.42 5.87 1.00
CA PHE A 151 -5.03 6.90 0.15
C PHE A 151 -5.33 8.20 0.91
N TYR A 152 -5.82 8.07 2.15
CA TYR A 152 -6.10 9.20 3.02
C TYR A 152 -4.83 10.00 3.28
N GLU A 153 -3.72 9.34 3.56
CA GLU A 153 -2.42 9.97 3.77
C GLU A 153 -1.92 10.73 2.53
N LEU A 154 -1.95 10.08 1.35
CA LEU A 154 -1.51 10.72 0.10
C LEU A 154 -2.36 11.97 -0.20
N SER A 155 -3.68 11.87 -0.01
CA SER A 155 -4.59 13.00 -0.17
C SER A 155 -4.30 14.10 0.84
N ASN A 156 -3.95 13.71 2.07
CA ASN A 156 -3.62 14.62 3.14
C ASN A 156 -2.40 15.46 2.81
N PHE A 157 -1.31 14.78 2.45
CA PHE A 157 0.00 15.39 2.20
C PHE A 157 -0.01 16.34 1.01
N TYR A 158 -0.66 15.95 -0.10
CA TYR A 158 -0.62 16.70 -1.37
C TYR A 158 -1.80 17.66 -1.59
N TYR A 159 -2.93 17.45 -0.92
CA TYR A 159 -4.12 18.28 -1.12
C TYR A 159 -4.62 18.93 0.16
N ILE A 160 -4.90 18.14 1.21
CA ILE A 160 -5.60 18.67 2.40
C ILE A 160 -4.76 19.70 3.14
N THR A 161 -3.46 19.48 3.30
CA THR A 161 -2.51 20.43 3.92
C THR A 161 -2.54 21.82 3.27
N THR A 162 -2.88 21.91 1.98
CA THR A 162 -2.94 23.20 1.24
C THR A 162 -4.23 23.98 1.47
N LEU A 163 -5.27 23.37 2.06
CA LEU A 163 -6.58 23.99 2.27
C LEU A 163 -6.60 25.01 3.42
N SER A 164 -5.60 25.01 4.30
CA SER A 164 -5.55 25.91 5.45
C SER A 164 -4.12 26.22 5.84
N THR A 165 -3.86 27.47 6.23
CA THR A 165 -2.56 27.93 6.73
C THR A 165 -2.43 27.78 8.25
N ASN A 166 -3.44 27.26 8.94
CA ASN A 166 -3.38 27.05 10.38
C ASN A 166 -2.37 25.93 10.73
N HIS A 167 -1.37 26.24 11.55
CA HIS A 167 -0.26 25.31 11.84
C HIS A 167 -0.73 24.00 12.47
N TRP A 168 -1.75 24.04 13.35
CA TRP A 168 -2.31 22.82 13.95
C TRP A 168 -3.02 21.97 12.91
N TYR A 169 -3.74 22.60 11.99
CA TYR A 169 -4.39 21.89 10.89
C TYR A 169 -3.36 21.20 10.00
N VAL A 170 -2.31 21.91 9.59
CA VAL A 170 -1.22 21.35 8.76
C VAL A 170 -0.51 20.21 9.51
N PHE A 171 -0.21 20.38 10.79
CA PHE A 171 0.44 19.33 11.59
C PHE A 171 -0.41 18.05 11.69
N PHE A 172 -1.71 18.18 11.98
CA PHE A 172 -2.61 17.04 12.11
C PHE A 172 -2.86 16.33 10.78
N THR A 173 -2.83 17.07 9.67
CA THR A 173 -3.08 16.53 8.32
C THR A 173 -1.82 16.03 7.63
N SER A 174 -0.62 16.49 8.02
CA SER A 174 0.66 16.00 7.47
C SER A 174 1.33 15.00 8.42
N THR A 175 2.11 15.51 9.38
CA THR A 175 3.03 14.73 10.22
C THR A 175 2.29 13.73 11.09
N PHE A 176 1.22 14.14 11.77
CA PHE A 176 0.46 13.24 12.63
C PHE A 176 -0.25 12.14 11.84
N ALA A 177 -0.81 12.49 10.67
CA ALA A 177 -1.46 11.53 9.78
C ALA A 177 -0.47 10.47 9.27
N TRP A 178 0.75 10.90 8.90
CA TRP A 178 1.83 10.02 8.48
C TRP A 178 2.21 9.00 9.56
N GLU A 179 2.47 9.46 10.78
CA GLU A 179 2.86 8.59 11.90
C GLU A 179 1.74 7.61 12.29
N ILE A 180 0.48 8.06 12.28
CA ILE A 180 -0.67 7.18 12.52
C ILE A 180 -0.80 6.12 11.43
N CYS A 181 -0.54 6.46 10.17
CA CYS A 181 -0.60 5.48 9.09
C CYS A 181 0.40 4.34 9.34
N HIS A 182 1.65 4.66 9.67
CA HIS A 182 2.65 3.65 10.03
C HIS A 182 2.26 2.85 11.27
N ALA A 183 1.66 3.49 12.27
CA ALA A 183 1.21 2.80 13.48
C ALA A 183 0.03 1.85 13.24
N LEU A 184 -0.85 2.15 12.28
CA LEU A 184 -2.01 1.32 11.92
C LEU A 184 -1.67 0.23 10.89
N ASP A 185 -0.60 0.41 10.11
CA ASP A 185 -0.12 -0.59 9.15
C ASP A 185 0.66 -1.74 9.81
N GLY A 186 1.21 -1.53 11.01
CA GLY A 186 1.89 -2.55 11.84
C GLY A 186 0.97 -3.53 12.56
#